data_AF-A0A0F9C4L3-F1
#
_entry.id   AF-A0A0F9C4L3-F1
#
_cell.length_a   1.000
_cell.length_b   1.000
_cell.length_c   1.000
_cell.angle_alpha   90.00
_cell.angle_beta   90.00
_cell.angle_gamma   90.00
#
_symmetry.space_group_name_H-M   'P 1'
#
loop_
_entity.id
_entity.type
_entity.pdbx_description
1 polymer ?
#
loop_
_entity_poly.entity_id
_entity_poly.type
_entity_poly.pdbx_seq_one_letter_code
_entity_poly.pdbx_strand_id
1 'polypeptide(L)'
;MISKVDANSFLREFKGIASKRGVKLVKRNKNELSKQGLTMLDFQNEIMRLNYKNYCVGPQLDKDVPGKVWIFGKIINSEEYYIKLRIS
;
A
#
# COMPACT_ATOMS: atom_id res chain seq x y z
N MET A 1 19.33 5.28 8.85
CA MET A 1 18.77 5.35 7.48
C MET A 1 17.91 4.11 7.30
N ILE A 2 16.60 4.26 7.15
CA ILE A 2 15.73 3.10 6.91
C ILE A 2 15.93 2.68 5.46
N SER A 3 16.32 1.43 5.28
CA SER A 3 16.88 0.92 4.03
C SER A 3 15.77 0.30 3.17
N LYS A 4 16.03 0.19 1.86
CA LYS A 4 15.17 -0.57 0.93
C LYS A 4 14.94 -2.02 1.41
N VAL A 5 15.87 -2.54 2.22
CA VAL A 5 15.76 -3.86 2.86
C VAL A 5 14.61 -3.89 3.86
N ASP A 6 14.46 -2.85 4.68
CA ASP A 6 13.39 -2.76 5.68
C ASP A 6 12.00 -2.69 5.02
N ALA A 7 11.87 -1.91 3.93
CA ALA A 7 10.64 -1.84 3.13
C ALA A 7 10.28 -3.20 2.51
N ASN A 8 11.30 -3.94 2.04
CA ASN A 8 11.08 -5.26 1.45
C ASN A 8 10.68 -6.30 2.50
N SER A 9 11.29 -6.25 3.69
CA SER A 9 10.92 -7.08 4.84
C SER A 9 9.48 -6.80 5.27
N PHE A 10 9.09 -5.53 5.39
CA PHE A 10 7.71 -5.14 5.68
C PHE A 10 6.73 -5.63 4.61
N LEU A 11 7.04 -5.46 3.31
CA LEU A 11 6.18 -5.95 2.24
C LEU A 11 6.00 -7.47 2.30
N ARG A 12 7.06 -8.22 2.62
CA ARG A 12 6.99 -9.68 2.75
C ARG A 12 6.07 -10.09 3.90
N GLU A 13 6.19 -9.42 5.05
CA GLU A 13 5.33 -9.65 6.20
C GLU A 13 3.87 -9.28 5.88
N PHE A 14 3.66 -8.08 5.32
CA PHE A 14 2.34 -7.60 4.94
C PHE A 14 1.64 -8.55 3.98
N LYS A 15 2.34 -9.02 2.92
CA LYS A 15 1.77 -9.97 1.97
C LYS A 15 1.44 -11.31 2.62
N GLY A 16 2.29 -11.80 3.53
CA GLY A 16 2.03 -13.03 4.29
C GLY A 16 0.77 -12.94 5.15
N ILE A 17 0.51 -11.79 5.77
CA ILE A 17 -0.71 -11.53 6.53
C ILE A 17 -1.90 -11.34 5.61
N ALA A 18 -1.75 -10.57 4.53
CA ALA A 18 -2.77 -10.30 3.53
C ALA A 18 -3.29 -11.58 2.88
N SER A 19 -2.41 -12.55 2.57
CA SER A 19 -2.81 -13.84 2.02
C SER A 19 -3.64 -14.69 3.01
N LYS A 20 -3.50 -14.47 4.32
CA LYS A 20 -4.22 -15.24 5.36
C LYS A 20 -5.50 -14.57 5.84
N ARG A 21 -5.47 -13.24 6.00
CA ARG A 21 -6.55 -12.44 6.62
C ARG A 21 -7.27 -11.52 5.65
N GLY A 22 -6.78 -11.39 4.41
CA GLY A 22 -7.24 -10.40 3.44
C GLY A 22 -6.69 -9.00 3.71
N VAL A 23 -7.00 -8.07 2.81
CA VAL A 23 -6.62 -6.67 2.91
C VAL A 23 -7.87 -5.81 3.10
N LYS A 24 -7.91 -5.02 4.17
CA LYS A 24 -8.96 -4.02 4.39
C LYS A 24 -8.58 -2.71 3.70
N LEU A 25 -9.34 -2.34 2.67
CA LEU A 25 -9.19 -1.03 2.03
C LEU A 25 -9.96 0.03 2.82
N VAL A 26 -9.27 1.11 3.18
CA VAL A 26 -9.88 2.28 3.79
C VAL A 26 -10.21 3.27 2.68
N LYS A 27 -11.51 3.44 2.39
CA LYS A 27 -11.98 4.44 1.43
C LYS A 27 -11.63 5.84 1.95
N ARG A 28 -11.03 6.67 1.10
CA ARG A 28 -10.84 8.11 1.30
C ARG A 28 -11.45 8.82 0.10
N ASN A 29 -11.93 10.06 0.28
CA ASN A 29 -12.58 10.82 -0.80
C ASN A 29 -11.69 11.04 -2.04
N LYS A 30 -10.35 10.95 -1.92
CA LYS A 30 -9.42 10.98 -3.06
C LYS A 30 -9.17 9.62 -3.72
N ASN A 31 -9.61 8.51 -3.11
CA ASN A 31 -9.43 7.14 -3.58
C ASN A 31 -10.70 6.65 -4.29
N GLU A 32 -11.23 7.43 -5.22
CA GLU A 32 -12.35 6.97 -6.04
C GLU A 32 -11.84 5.89 -7.01
N LEU A 33 -11.71 4.66 -6.50
CA LEU A 33 -11.46 3.44 -7.29
C LEU A 33 -12.45 3.34 -8.48
N SER A 34 -13.65 3.89 -8.28
CA SER A 34 -14.72 4.05 -9.26
C SER A 34 -14.38 4.96 -10.45
N LYS A 35 -13.50 5.97 -10.30
CA LYS A 35 -13.16 6.90 -11.41
C LYS A 35 -12.45 6.22 -12.57
N GLN A 36 -11.82 5.07 -12.32
CA GLN A 36 -11.05 4.34 -13.32
C GLN A 36 -11.60 2.94 -13.62
N GLY A 37 -12.78 2.59 -13.10
CA GLY A 37 -13.32 1.23 -13.24
C GLY A 37 -12.51 0.16 -12.50
N LEU A 38 -11.64 0.57 -11.55
CA LEU A 38 -10.84 -0.36 -10.76
C LEU A 38 -11.72 -1.00 -9.69
N THR A 39 -11.77 -2.32 -9.69
CA THR A 39 -12.46 -3.07 -8.65
C THR A 39 -11.61 -3.16 -7.38
N MET A 40 -12.24 -3.54 -6.27
CA MET A 40 -11.51 -3.84 -5.04
C MET A 40 -10.50 -4.99 -5.24
N LEU A 41 -10.80 -5.93 -6.13
CA LEU A 41 -9.92 -7.05 -6.47
C LEU A 41 -8.70 -6.57 -7.27
N ASP A 42 -8.89 -5.66 -8.23
CA ASP A 42 -7.78 -5.08 -9.00
C ASP A 42 -6.81 -4.36 -8.08
N PHE A 43 -7.32 -3.56 -7.14
CA PHE A 43 -6.46 -2.87 -6.19
C PHE A 43 -5.73 -3.83 -5.24
N GLN A 44 -6.38 -4.91 -4.80
CA GLN A 44 -5.71 -5.96 -4.04
C GLN A 44 -4.57 -6.60 -4.85
N ASN A 45 -4.81 -6.93 -6.12
CA ASN A 45 -3.77 -7.46 -7.01
C ASN A 45 -2.61 -6.48 -7.17
N GLU A 46 -2.90 -5.18 -7.31
CA GLU A 46 -1.89 -4.14 -7.44
C GLU A 46 -1.04 -3.97 -6.17
N ILE A 47 -1.66 -4.06 -4.98
CA ILE A 47 -0.95 -4.12 -3.69
C ILE A 47 -0.04 -5.35 -3.61
N MET A 48 -0.53 -6.52 -4.02
CA MET A 48 0.26 -7.76 -3.99
C MET A 48 1.45 -7.71 -4.95
N ARG A 49 1.38 -6.89 -6.00
CA ARG A 49 2.47 -6.61 -6.96
C ARG A 49 3.46 -5.54 -6.50
N LEU A 50 3.24 -4.85 -5.38
CA LEU A 50 4.19 -3.87 -4.85
C LEU A 50 5.53 -4.50 -4.52
N ASN A 51 6.61 -3.79 -4.80
CA ASN A 51 7.97 -4.19 -4.45
C ASN A 51 8.77 -2.98 -3.95
N TYR A 52 10.02 -3.21 -3.52
CA TYR A 52 10.87 -2.16 -2.98
C TYR A 52 11.14 -1.00 -3.96
N LYS A 53 10.98 -1.18 -5.28
CA LYS A 53 11.11 -0.09 -6.25
C LYS A 53 9.95 0.89 -6.18
N ASN A 54 8.80 0.44 -5.67
CA ASN A 54 7.65 1.31 -5.40
C ASN A 54 7.77 2.05 -4.08
N TYR A 55 8.78 1.76 -3.25
CA TYR A 55 8.91 2.40 -1.95
C TYR A 55 9.26 3.88 -2.10
N CYS A 56 8.44 4.75 -1.50
CA CYS A 56 8.68 6.18 -1.45
C CYS A 56 9.26 6.58 -0.09
N VAL A 57 8.53 6.32 0.99
CA VAL A 57 8.89 6.75 2.34
C VAL A 57 8.21 5.89 3.41
N GLY A 58 8.87 5.71 4.54
CA GLY A 58 8.33 5.03 5.71
C GLY A 58 9.39 4.21 6.46
N PRO A 59 9.02 3.57 7.57
CA PRO A 59 7.81 3.80 8.34
C PRO A 59 7.78 5.23 8.89
N GLN A 60 6.66 5.91 8.73
CA GLN A 60 6.41 7.21 9.35
C GLN A 60 5.13 7.18 10.17
N LEU A 61 5.01 8.06 11.15
CA LEU A 61 3.76 8.24 11.88
C LEU A 61 2.74 8.87 10.93
N ASP A 62 1.58 8.22 10.78
CA ASP A 62 0.46 8.86 10.09
C ASP A 62 -0.26 9.79 11.08
N LYS A 63 -0.58 11.01 10.64
CA LYS A 63 -1.37 11.95 11.46
C LYS A 63 -2.83 11.53 11.55
N ASP A 64 -3.29 10.76 10.57
CA ASP A 64 -4.69 10.36 10.45
C ASP A 64 -5.02 9.06 11.18
N VAL A 65 -4.03 8.19 11.38
CA VAL A 65 -4.23 6.83 11.92
C VAL A 65 -3.10 6.47 12.87
N PRO A 66 -3.40 5.99 14.09
CA PRO A 66 -2.36 5.55 15.01
C PRO A 66 -1.54 4.41 14.40
N GLY A 67 -0.22 4.56 14.46
CA GLY A 67 0.75 3.57 14.02
C GLY A 67 1.72 4.09 12.96
N LYS A 68 2.61 3.18 12.53
CA LYS A 68 3.59 3.41 11.47
C LYS A 68 3.01 3.00 10.13
N VAL A 69 3.07 3.90 9.15
CA VAL A 69 2.65 3.64 7.77
C VAL A 69 3.85 3.65 6.83
N TRP A 70 3.76 2.78 5.83
CA TRP A 70 4.70 2.70 4.72
C TRP A 70 4.01 3.20 3.45
N ILE A 71 4.66 4.07 2.71
CA ILE A 71 4.10 4.72 1.52
C ILE A 71 4.81 4.18 0.29
N PHE A 72 4.00 3.68 -0.65
CA PHE A 72 4.46 3.17 -1.94
C PHE A 72 3.81 3.93 -3.09
N GLY A 73 4.60 4.36 -4.07
CA GLY A 73 4.15 4.98 -5.30
C GLY A 73 4.06 3.96 -6.43
N LYS A 74 2.93 3.95 -7.14
CA LYS A 74 2.70 3.06 -8.28
C LYS A 74 1.87 3.72 -9.36
N ILE A 75 2.24 3.51 -10.60
CA ILE A 75 1.44 3.91 -11.75
C ILE A 75 0.42 2.80 -12.03
N ILE A 76 -0.88 3.15 -12.02
CA ILE A 76 -1.99 2.25 -12.36
C ILE A 76 -2.84 3.00 -13.40
N ASN A 77 -3.10 2.39 -14.56
CA ASN A 77 -3.83 3.02 -15.68
C ASN A 77 -3.35 4.45 -16.01
N SER A 78 -2.03 4.64 -16.07
CA SER A 78 -1.39 5.94 -16.36
C SER A 78 -1.59 7.05 -15.31
N GLU A 79 -2.16 6.74 -14.14
CA GLU A 79 -2.21 7.65 -13.00
C GLU A 79 -1.28 7.20 -11.88
N GLU A 80 -0.71 8.16 -11.15
CA GLU A 80 0.15 7.89 -10.01
C GLU A 80 -0.68 7.74 -8.73
N TYR A 81 -0.56 6.56 -8.11
CA TYR A 81 -1.20 6.22 -6.85
C TYR A 81 -0.19 6.14 -5.71
N TYR A 82 -0.51 6.83 -4.62
CA TYR A 82 0.20 6.72 -3.35
C TYR A 82 -0.54 5.78 -2.40
N ILE A 83 0.01 4.58 -2.24
CA ILE A 83 -0.57 3.49 -1.45
C ILE A 83 0.07 3.52 -0.06
N LYS A 84 -0.75 3.85 0.95
CA LYS A 84 -0.36 3.76 2.36
C LYS A 84 -0.67 2.36 2.89
N LEU A 85 0.34 1.64 3.38
CA LEU A 85 0.22 0.31 3.98
C LEU A 85 0.57 0.35 5.47
N ARG A 86 -0.16 -0.44 6.26
CA ARG A 86 0.15 -0.73 7.66
C ARG A 86 -0.30 -2.14 8.01
N ILE A 87 0.33 -2.72 9.02
CA ILE A 87 -0.14 -3.95 9.66
C ILE A 87 -0.81 -3.53 10.97
N SER A 88 -2.00 -4.07 11.25
CA SER A 88 -2.80 -3.80 12.45
C SER A 88 -3.38 -5.09 13.00
#